data_AF-A0A8J4D6D6-F1
#
_entry.id   AF-A0A8J4D6D6-F1
#
_cell.length_a   1.000
_cell.length_b   1.000
_cell.length_c   1.000
_cell.angle_alpha   90.00
_cell.angle_beta   90.00
_cell.angle_gamma   90.00
#
_symmetry.space_group_name_H-M   'P 1'
#
loop_
_entity.id
_entity.type
_entity.pdbx_description
1 polymer ?
#
loop_
_entity_poly.entity_id
_entity_poly.type
_entity_poly.pdbx_seq_one_letter_code
_entity_poly.pdbx_strand_id
1 'polypeptide(L)'
;MSSGQKGIMLCERPGPSQMDTGSLPKPFLPSSSPSGLEPLGLVPTQKTFPPSLAPKAPNINLKSIATVRNIEAENRLAALQEEERKMAEVAKAENISAFGAQLRAAILSGDDVSFWRAAKNAEDVKQPVEVSKSRAEAATSAKAVGSGGIGGGDGGAAMASMNSFVDDLLKQATLALESPGRTDGTKDASTSAAAAASTPSGAIGGGRKGRSSNKPAWALTEDEVSKLEDAEEEELLKFADELDFDAFMSALDDPELQECVKASSGEGGKGPAPGEEKAWRKNLVKAMNHVALKRVAAAARRAERDREDDDSASVAVGSEGGATALSRATAASKFKSEAGAAKRAALSEAKGDGGGWDSSTRASDDVARMERGKAATHEAFEFLRENPELRAVHSPASVRALITKAEAQTGAGKAAN
;
A
#
# COMPACT_ATOMS: atom_id res chain seq x y z
N MET A 1 -41.35 -6.49 2.74
CA MET A 1 -41.04 -6.98 1.38
C MET A 1 -40.19 -8.22 1.53
N SER A 2 -40.65 -9.33 0.95
CA SER A 2 -40.16 -10.70 1.18
C SER A 2 -38.74 -10.89 0.65
N SER A 3 -37.78 -11.18 1.54
CA SER A 3 -36.41 -11.54 1.17
C SER A 3 -36.32 -13.03 0.87
N GLY A 4 -36.16 -13.38 -0.41
CA GLY A 4 -35.96 -14.75 -0.88
C GLY A 4 -34.60 -15.31 -0.50
N GLN A 5 -34.47 -15.85 0.71
CA GLN A 5 -33.37 -16.73 1.08
C GLN A 5 -33.59 -18.10 0.41
N LYS A 6 -32.83 -18.38 -0.65
CA LYS A 6 -32.68 -19.73 -1.19
C LYS A 6 -31.81 -20.52 -0.20
N GLY A 7 -32.47 -21.16 0.77
CA GLY A 7 -31.82 -22.10 1.68
C GLY A 7 -31.21 -23.25 0.89
N ILE A 8 -29.87 -23.36 0.96
CA ILE A 8 -29.17 -24.59 0.58
C ILE A 8 -29.56 -25.61 1.63
N MET A 9 -30.47 -26.51 1.29
CA MET A 9 -30.82 -27.66 2.11
C MET A 9 -29.58 -28.57 2.18
N LEU A 10 -28.73 -28.32 3.18
CA LEU A 10 -27.77 -29.30 3.65
C LEU A 10 -28.60 -30.46 4.20
N CYS A 11 -28.82 -31.48 3.38
CA CYS A 11 -29.32 -32.76 3.84
C CYS A 11 -28.36 -33.26 4.91
N GLU A 12 -28.76 -33.14 6.17
CA GLU A 12 -28.08 -33.74 7.30
C GLU A 12 -28.00 -35.24 7.02
N ARG A 13 -26.80 -35.73 6.71
CA ARG A 13 -26.53 -37.16 6.64
C ARG A 13 -26.69 -37.69 8.07
N PRO A 14 -27.63 -38.61 8.33
CA PRO A 14 -27.72 -39.27 9.62
C PRO A 14 -26.37 -39.92 9.92
N GLY A 15 -25.76 -39.55 11.05
CA GLY A 15 -24.54 -40.20 11.52
C GLY A 15 -24.79 -41.71 11.67
N PRO A 16 -23.76 -42.56 11.48
CA PRO A 16 -23.90 -43.99 11.69
C PRO A 16 -24.23 -44.23 13.16
N SER A 17 -25.51 -44.50 13.44
CA SER A 17 -25.97 -44.96 14.74
C SER A 17 -25.19 -46.22 15.09
N GLN A 18 -24.43 -46.17 16.18
CA GLN A 18 -23.98 -47.37 16.89
C GLN A 18 -25.20 -48.23 17.14
N MET A 19 -25.34 -49.32 16.38
CA MET A 19 -26.28 -50.38 16.71
C MET A 19 -25.55 -51.44 17.52
N ASP A 20 -26.19 -51.75 18.64
CA ASP A 20 -25.83 -52.74 19.64
C ASP A 20 -25.40 -54.09 19.05
N THR A 21 -24.36 -54.65 19.65
CA THR A 21 -23.84 -56.00 19.44
C THR A 21 -24.80 -57.05 20.04
N GLY A 22 -25.98 -57.20 19.46
CA GLY A 22 -26.95 -58.22 19.80
C GLY A 22 -27.24 -59.14 18.63
N SER A 23 -26.52 -60.26 18.55
CA SER A 23 -26.92 -61.54 17.91
C SER A 23 -27.97 -61.43 16.77
N LEU A 24 -27.52 -61.11 15.56
CA LEU A 24 -28.37 -61.12 14.36
C LEU A 24 -27.69 -61.85 13.17
N PRO A 25 -28.50 -62.34 12.21
CA PRO A 25 -28.15 -63.37 11.22
C PRO A 25 -27.14 -62.89 10.18
N LYS A 26 -26.41 -63.88 9.64
CA LYS A 26 -25.36 -63.72 8.61
C LYS A 26 -25.74 -62.68 7.55
N PRO A 27 -24.91 -61.64 7.34
CA PRO A 27 -25.13 -60.69 6.26
C PRO A 27 -25.03 -61.40 4.91
N PHE A 28 -25.91 -61.00 3.99
CA PHE A 28 -25.91 -61.46 2.60
C PHE A 28 -24.55 -61.14 1.98
N LEU A 29 -23.72 -62.16 1.79
CA LEU A 29 -22.48 -62.05 1.04
C LEU A 29 -22.85 -61.93 -0.44
N PRO A 30 -22.58 -60.80 -1.11
CA PRO A 30 -22.74 -60.72 -2.55
C PRO A 30 -21.83 -61.77 -3.21
N SER A 31 -22.34 -62.47 -4.22
CA SER A 31 -21.67 -63.57 -4.93
C SER A 31 -20.41 -63.15 -5.72
N SER A 32 -19.96 -61.90 -5.57
CA SER A 32 -18.73 -61.36 -6.14
C SER A 32 -17.51 -61.51 -5.23
N SER A 33 -17.60 -62.32 -4.16
CA SER A 33 -16.44 -62.68 -3.34
C SER A 33 -15.36 -63.36 -4.22
N PRO A 34 -14.15 -62.79 -4.34
CA PRO A 34 -13.09 -63.28 -5.22
C PRO A 34 -12.45 -64.61 -4.77
N SER A 35 -12.98 -65.24 -3.72
CA SER A 35 -12.41 -66.45 -3.11
C SER A 35 -12.82 -67.76 -3.80
N GLY A 36 -13.59 -67.72 -4.89
CA GLY A 36 -14.12 -68.92 -5.56
C GLY A 36 -14.10 -68.90 -7.09
N LEU A 37 -13.41 -67.94 -7.72
CA LEU A 37 -13.22 -67.97 -9.17
C LEU A 37 -12.00 -68.86 -9.46
N GLU A 38 -12.27 -70.10 -9.85
CA GLU A 38 -11.30 -70.93 -10.54
C GLU A 38 -10.64 -70.12 -11.67
N PRO A 39 -9.30 -70.17 -11.80
CA PRO A 39 -8.58 -69.49 -12.86
C PRO A 39 -8.89 -70.21 -14.18
N LEU A 40 -10.02 -69.87 -14.81
CA LEU A 40 -10.26 -70.17 -16.21
C LEU A 40 -9.06 -69.63 -16.99
N GLY A 41 -8.29 -70.56 -17.57
CA GLY A 41 -6.97 -70.38 -18.20
C GLY A 41 -6.97 -69.48 -19.43
N LEU A 42 -7.47 -68.27 -19.30
CA LEU A 42 -7.22 -67.14 -20.16
C LEU A 42 -6.36 -66.20 -19.35
N VAL A 43 -5.08 -66.55 -19.17
CA VAL A 43 -4.06 -65.55 -18.86
C VAL A 43 -4.18 -64.52 -19.97
N PRO A 44 -4.72 -63.31 -19.73
CA PRO A 44 -4.71 -62.28 -20.74
C PRO A 44 -3.23 -62.02 -20.93
N THR A 45 -2.66 -62.50 -22.03
CA THR A 45 -1.29 -62.15 -22.41
C THR A 45 -1.29 -60.64 -22.43
N GLN A 46 -0.72 -60.01 -21.40
CA GLN A 46 -0.53 -58.58 -21.38
C GLN A 46 0.32 -58.30 -22.61
N LYS A 47 -0.33 -57.87 -23.69
CA LYS A 47 0.36 -57.33 -24.85
C LYS A 47 1.06 -56.11 -24.29
N THR A 48 2.31 -56.29 -23.89
CA THR A 48 3.24 -55.22 -23.56
C THR A 48 3.40 -54.44 -24.84
N PHE A 49 2.52 -53.48 -25.06
CA PHE A 49 2.68 -52.52 -26.13
C PHE A 49 4.03 -51.85 -25.87
N PRO A 50 4.95 -51.85 -26.86
CA PRO A 50 6.20 -51.15 -26.71
C PRO A 50 5.87 -49.70 -26.31
N PRO A 51 6.58 -49.13 -25.31
CA PRO A 51 6.32 -47.78 -24.84
C PRO A 51 6.31 -46.87 -26.06
N SER A 52 5.15 -46.27 -26.33
CA SER A 52 4.98 -45.48 -27.55
C SER A 52 6.05 -44.39 -27.55
N LEU A 53 6.93 -44.42 -28.55
CA LEU A 53 8.00 -43.44 -28.75
C LEU A 53 7.44 -42.10 -29.22
N ALA A 54 6.12 -41.93 -29.23
CA ALA A 54 5.50 -40.68 -29.57
C ALA A 54 5.80 -39.67 -28.44
N PRO A 55 6.44 -38.53 -28.74
CA PRO A 55 6.71 -37.51 -27.74
C PRO A 55 5.39 -37.07 -27.13
N LYS A 56 5.22 -37.30 -25.82
CA LYS A 56 4.04 -36.86 -25.08
C LYS A 56 3.89 -35.35 -25.31
N ALA A 57 2.73 -34.95 -25.82
CA ALA A 57 2.41 -33.55 -26.06
C ALA A 57 2.67 -32.76 -24.76
N PRO A 58 3.36 -31.60 -24.84
CA PRO A 58 3.70 -30.82 -23.67
C PRO A 58 2.42 -30.45 -22.92
N ASN A 59 2.34 -30.89 -21.67
CA ASN A 59 1.17 -30.68 -20.84
C ASN A 59 1.03 -29.17 -20.54
N ILE A 60 0.01 -28.55 -21.13
CA ILE A 60 -0.29 -27.11 -21.02
C ILE A 60 -0.36 -26.68 -19.55
N ASN A 61 -0.75 -27.57 -18.64
CA ASN A 61 -0.84 -27.31 -17.21
C ASN A 61 0.50 -27.06 -16.52
N LEU A 62 1.63 -27.52 -17.08
CA LEU A 62 2.94 -27.26 -16.47
C LEU A 62 3.33 -25.78 -16.52
N LYS A 63 2.91 -25.08 -17.58
CA LYS A 63 3.16 -23.63 -17.71
C LYS A 63 2.31 -22.83 -16.72
N SER A 64 1.03 -23.17 -16.57
CA SER A 64 0.14 -22.48 -15.62
C SER A 64 0.55 -22.72 -14.17
N ILE A 65 1.03 -23.92 -13.82
CA ILE A 65 1.57 -24.21 -12.50
C ILE A 65 2.84 -23.36 -12.23
N ALA A 66 3.72 -23.23 -13.22
CA ALA A 66 4.91 -22.40 -13.08
C ALA A 66 4.58 -20.92 -12.89
N THR A 67 3.60 -20.38 -13.64
CA THR A 67 3.18 -18.99 -13.48
C THR A 67 2.55 -18.72 -12.12
N VAL A 68 1.71 -19.62 -11.62
CA VAL A 68 1.10 -19.48 -10.27
C VAL A 68 2.18 -19.46 -9.19
N ARG A 69 3.17 -20.35 -9.28
CA ARG A 69 4.31 -20.36 -8.35
C ARG A 69 5.14 -19.07 -8.41
N ASN A 70 5.31 -18.49 -9.59
CA ASN A 70 6.03 -17.22 -9.73
C ASN A 70 5.25 -16.06 -9.09
N ILE A 71 3.94 -15.99 -9.30
CA ILE A 71 3.06 -14.97 -8.68
C ILE A 71 3.06 -15.13 -7.15
N GLU A 72 3.03 -16.36 -6.63
CA GLU A 72 3.14 -16.61 -5.19
C GLU A 72 4.49 -16.17 -4.61
N ALA A 73 5.59 -16.37 -5.35
CA ALA A 73 6.91 -15.90 -4.94
C ALA A 73 7.03 -14.38 -4.96
N GLU A 74 6.50 -13.72 -5.99
CA GLU A 74 6.44 -12.26 -6.10
C GLU A 74 5.61 -11.64 -4.96
N ASN A 75 4.45 -12.23 -4.64
CA ASN A 75 3.61 -11.78 -3.52
C ASN A 75 4.32 -11.92 -2.16
N ARG A 76 5.12 -12.98 -1.96
CA ARG A 76 5.93 -13.14 -0.73
C ARG A 76 7.04 -12.09 -0.64
N LEU A 77 7.70 -11.80 -1.75
CA LEU A 77 8.74 -10.77 -1.79
C LEU A 77 8.16 -9.38 -1.53
N ALA A 78 7.00 -9.07 -2.10
CA ALA A 78 6.28 -7.83 -1.84
C ALA A 78 5.89 -7.68 -0.36
N ALA A 79 5.42 -8.76 0.27
CA ALA A 79 5.08 -8.75 1.70
C ALA A 79 6.30 -8.44 2.59
N LEU A 80 7.46 -9.05 2.31
CA LEU A 80 8.71 -8.76 3.04
C LEU A 80 9.16 -7.30 2.89
N GLN A 81 9.03 -6.73 1.68
CA GLN A 81 9.36 -5.31 1.46
C GLN A 81 8.41 -4.36 2.21
N GLU A 82 7.14 -4.72 2.34
CA GLU A 82 6.19 -3.93 3.12
C GLU A 82 6.53 -3.97 4.62
N GLU A 83 6.91 -5.13 5.15
CA GLU A 83 7.39 -5.27 6.53
C GLU A 83 8.66 -4.45 6.78
N GLU A 84 9.63 -4.48 5.86
CA GLU A 84 10.85 -3.67 5.96
C GLU A 84 10.53 -2.17 5.96
N ARG A 85 9.58 -1.73 5.13
CA ARG A 85 9.12 -0.33 5.12
C ARG A 85 8.46 0.06 6.44
N LYS A 86 7.61 -0.79 7.00
CA LYS A 86 6.98 -0.56 8.30
C LYS A 86 8.01 -0.44 9.41
N MET A 87 9.01 -1.33 9.42
CA MET A 87 10.12 -1.27 10.39
C MET A 87 10.93 0.03 10.25
N ALA A 88 11.21 0.47 9.01
CA ALA A 88 11.91 1.73 8.76
C ALA A 88 11.09 2.96 9.19
N GLU A 89 9.76 2.91 9.09
CA GLU A 89 8.87 3.97 9.57
C GLU A 89 8.82 4.02 11.10
N VAL A 90 8.75 2.86 11.77
CA VAL A 90 8.82 2.78 13.24
C VAL A 90 10.15 3.33 13.74
N ALA A 91 11.28 2.94 13.14
CA ALA A 91 12.60 3.46 13.50
C ALA A 91 12.70 4.99 13.32
N LYS A 92 12.08 5.55 12.27
CA LYS A 92 12.00 7.01 12.08
C LYS A 92 11.16 7.67 13.16
N ALA A 93 10.02 7.09 13.53
CA ALA A 93 9.16 7.62 14.58
C ALA A 93 9.87 7.59 15.95
N GLU A 94 10.61 6.51 16.24
CA GLU A 94 11.46 6.40 17.43
C GLU A 94 12.56 7.45 17.44
N ASN A 95 13.26 7.67 16.31
CA ASN A 95 14.28 8.71 16.20
C ASN A 95 13.71 10.12 16.41
N ILE A 96 12.54 10.43 15.84
CA ILE A 96 11.86 11.73 16.04
C ILE A 96 11.44 11.89 17.51
N SER A 97 10.92 10.83 18.13
CA SER A 97 10.52 10.83 19.54
C SER A 97 11.72 11.03 20.47
N ALA A 98 12.82 10.30 20.23
CA ALA A 98 14.07 10.41 20.97
C ALA A 98 14.70 11.81 20.81
N PHE A 99 14.74 12.34 19.59
CA PHE A 99 15.20 13.70 19.32
C PHE A 99 14.33 14.74 20.06
N GLY A 100 13.00 14.58 20.03
CA GLY A 100 12.08 15.45 20.75
C GLY A 100 12.27 15.40 22.27
N ALA A 101 12.57 14.22 22.82
CA ALA A 101 12.90 14.07 24.24
C ALA A 101 14.23 14.75 24.59
N GLN A 102 15.26 14.58 23.76
CA GLN A 102 16.56 15.24 23.92
C GLN A 102 16.42 16.76 23.85
N LEU A 103 15.64 17.27 22.90
CA LEU A 103 15.36 18.70 22.76
C LEU A 103 14.66 19.26 24.01
N ARG A 104 13.63 18.57 24.53
CA ARG A 104 12.96 18.97 25.77
C ARG A 104 13.91 18.97 26.96
N ALA A 105 14.78 17.96 27.07
CA ALA A 105 15.76 17.89 28.14
C ALA A 105 16.76 19.06 28.08
N ALA A 106 17.31 19.37 26.89
CA ALA A 106 18.23 20.49 26.69
C ALA A 106 17.58 21.86 27.03
N ILE A 107 16.32 22.05 26.67
CA ILE A 107 15.58 23.27 27.02
C ILE A 107 15.40 23.39 28.55
N LEU A 108 15.10 22.29 29.24
CA LEU A 108 14.91 22.28 30.69
C LEU A 108 16.21 22.43 31.48
N SER A 109 17.34 21.93 30.97
CA SER A 109 18.66 22.12 31.58
C SER A 109 19.25 23.50 31.31
N GLY A 110 18.72 24.23 30.32
CA GLY A 110 19.29 25.50 29.86
C GLY A 110 20.53 25.32 28.98
N ASP A 111 20.73 24.12 28.42
CA ASP A 111 21.81 23.84 27.48
C ASP A 111 21.57 24.53 26.13
N ASP A 112 22.67 24.83 25.42
CA ASP A 112 22.60 25.46 24.10
C ASP A 112 21.94 24.51 23.06
N VAL A 113 20.83 24.95 22.50
CA VAL A 113 20.04 24.25 21.47
C VAL A 113 20.42 24.65 20.05
N SER A 114 21.56 25.32 19.86
CA SER A 114 22.08 25.78 18.56
C SER A 114 22.29 24.67 17.51
N PHE A 115 22.40 23.40 17.94
CA PHE A 115 22.45 22.24 17.05
C PHE A 115 21.13 22.03 16.28
N TRP A 116 20.00 22.50 16.81
CA TRP A 116 18.71 22.42 16.13
C TRP A 116 18.57 23.58 15.14
N ARG A 117 18.70 23.29 13.84
CA ARG A 117 18.67 24.32 12.78
C ARG A 117 17.44 25.23 12.83
N ALA A 118 16.27 24.70 13.22
CA ALA A 118 15.07 25.51 13.38
C ALA A 118 15.18 26.53 14.55
N ALA A 119 15.93 26.18 15.60
CA ALA A 119 16.22 27.09 16.70
C ALA A 119 17.33 28.11 16.35
N LYS A 120 18.15 27.85 15.33
CA LYS A 120 19.19 28.81 14.90
C LYS A 120 18.60 30.14 14.40
N ASN A 121 17.40 30.09 13.82
CA ASN A 121 16.65 31.29 13.44
C ASN A 121 15.68 31.76 14.55
N ALA A 122 15.70 31.15 15.74
CA ALA A 122 14.84 31.57 16.83
C ALA A 122 15.25 32.94 17.39
N GLU A 123 16.50 33.38 17.22
CA GLU A 123 16.90 34.76 17.52
C GLU A 123 16.18 35.77 16.63
N ASP A 124 15.98 35.45 15.35
CA ASP A 124 15.18 36.27 14.43
C ASP A 124 13.70 36.32 14.83
N VAL A 125 13.21 35.34 15.61
CA VAL A 125 11.87 35.35 16.21
C VAL A 125 11.84 36.02 17.58
N LYS A 126 12.93 35.99 18.35
CA LYS A 126 13.04 36.71 19.63
C LYS A 126 13.01 38.22 19.41
N GLN A 127 13.66 38.74 18.37
CA GLN A 127 13.63 40.18 18.07
C GLN A 127 12.22 40.76 17.90
N PRO A 128 11.32 40.23 17.05
CA PRO A 128 9.97 40.75 16.91
C PRO A 128 9.13 40.53 18.18
N VAL A 129 9.40 39.50 18.99
CA VAL A 129 8.70 39.29 20.27
C VAL A 129 9.16 40.30 21.32
N GLU A 130 10.45 40.64 21.40
CA GLU A 130 10.96 41.71 22.28
C GLU A 130 10.47 43.09 21.83
N VAL A 131 10.40 43.35 20.53
CA VAL A 131 9.78 44.56 19.96
C VAL A 131 8.27 44.61 20.27
N SER A 132 7.59 43.46 20.22
CA SER A 132 6.17 43.37 20.57
C SER A 132 5.94 43.54 22.08
N LYS A 133 6.83 43.00 22.91
CA LYS A 133 6.79 43.12 24.37
C LYS A 133 7.04 44.55 24.82
N SER A 134 8.08 45.20 24.29
CA SER A 134 8.33 46.62 24.53
C SER A 134 7.18 47.51 24.03
N ARG A 135 6.54 47.16 22.90
CA ARG A 135 5.33 47.85 22.43
C ARG A 135 4.12 47.64 23.35
N ALA A 136 3.96 46.45 23.92
CA ALA A 136 2.90 46.15 24.89
C ALA A 136 3.15 46.82 26.26
N GLU A 137 4.40 46.90 26.71
CA GLU A 137 4.82 47.64 27.90
C GLU A 137 4.63 49.16 27.71
N ALA A 138 4.90 49.68 26.50
CA ALA A 138 4.59 51.06 26.14
C ALA A 138 3.08 51.34 26.09
N ALA A 139 2.27 50.38 25.60
CA ALA A 139 0.82 50.52 25.54
C ALA A 139 0.16 50.43 26.94
N THR A 140 0.69 49.60 27.84
CA THR A 140 0.20 49.48 29.22
C THR A 140 0.60 50.68 30.08
N SER A 141 1.80 51.23 29.89
CA SER A 141 2.22 52.48 30.53
C SER A 141 1.41 53.70 30.02
N ALA A 142 1.01 53.71 28.74
CA ALA A 142 0.08 54.72 28.22
C ALA A 142 -1.35 54.59 28.79
N LYS A 143 -1.77 53.39 29.20
CA LYS A 143 -3.11 53.13 29.76
C LYS A 143 -3.20 53.36 31.28
N ALA A 144 -2.07 53.34 31.98
CA ALA A 144 -1.99 53.62 33.42
C ALA A 144 -2.30 55.09 33.80
N VAL A 145 -2.40 56.00 32.84
CA VAL A 145 -2.82 57.40 33.07
C VAL A 145 -4.36 57.55 33.05
N GLY A 146 -5.11 56.52 32.64
CA GLY A 146 -6.55 56.65 32.35
C GLY A 146 -7.54 55.90 33.24
N SER A 147 -7.11 55.08 34.21
CA SER A 147 -8.07 54.25 34.96
C SER A 147 -7.61 54.05 36.41
N GLY A 148 -7.98 55.01 37.26
CA GLY A 148 -8.10 54.75 38.68
C GLY A 148 -9.37 53.96 38.94
N GLY A 149 -9.27 52.78 39.55
CA GLY A 149 -10.45 52.13 40.11
C GLY A 149 -10.37 50.61 40.32
N ILE A 150 -9.91 50.23 41.51
CA ILE A 150 -10.43 49.13 42.34
C ILE A 150 -10.16 47.67 41.91
N GLY A 151 -9.48 46.94 42.80
CA GLY A 151 -9.87 45.57 43.15
C GLY A 151 -8.82 44.50 42.90
N GLY A 152 -7.99 44.20 43.91
CA GLY A 152 -7.02 43.11 43.88
C GLY A 152 -7.66 41.72 44.05
N GLY A 153 -6.93 40.71 43.60
CA GLY A 153 -7.23 39.31 43.87
C GLY A 153 -6.49 38.35 42.94
N ASP A 154 -5.47 37.70 43.51
CA ASP A 154 -5.03 36.34 43.17
C ASP A 154 -4.18 36.11 41.89
N GLY A 155 -2.86 36.31 42.02
CA GLY A 155 -1.86 36.09 40.96
C GLY A 155 -1.45 34.63 40.72
N GLY A 156 -1.99 33.66 41.47
CA GLY A 156 -1.65 32.23 41.31
C GLY A 156 -2.36 31.55 40.14
N ALA A 157 -3.57 32.01 39.79
CA ALA A 157 -4.38 31.41 38.72
C ALA A 157 -3.91 31.77 37.30
N ALA A 158 -3.14 32.86 37.15
CA ALA A 158 -2.75 33.38 35.84
C ALA A 158 -1.78 32.48 35.07
N MET A 159 -0.84 31.79 35.76
CA MET A 159 0.09 30.87 35.08
C MET A 159 -0.58 29.56 34.65
N ALA A 160 -1.49 29.02 35.48
CA ALA A 160 -2.28 27.84 35.09
C ALA A 160 -3.21 28.16 33.90
N SER A 161 -3.78 29.36 33.88
CA SER A 161 -4.63 29.84 32.77
C SER A 161 -3.85 30.06 31.47
N MET A 162 -2.54 30.36 31.52
CA MET A 162 -1.74 30.54 30.32
C MET A 162 -1.39 29.19 29.67
N ASN A 163 -1.10 28.16 30.47
CA ASN A 163 -0.84 26.82 29.95
C ASN A 163 -2.11 26.18 29.36
N SER A 164 -3.27 26.33 30.02
CA SER A 164 -4.53 25.83 29.45
C SER A 164 -4.94 26.57 28.18
N PHE A 165 -4.59 27.85 28.05
CA PHE A 165 -4.87 28.64 26.85
C PHE A 165 -4.04 28.18 25.65
N VAL A 166 -2.76 27.83 25.85
CA VAL A 166 -1.91 27.29 24.77
C VAL A 166 -2.43 25.92 24.31
N ASP A 167 -2.86 25.07 25.25
CA ASP A 167 -3.45 23.77 24.92
C ASP A 167 -4.82 23.92 24.22
N ASP A 168 -5.67 24.85 24.65
CA ASP A 168 -6.95 25.14 23.98
C ASP A 168 -6.75 25.78 22.60
N LEU A 169 -5.69 26.56 22.39
CA LEU A 169 -5.34 27.12 21.09
C LEU A 169 -4.87 26.02 20.12
N LEU A 170 -4.07 25.06 20.60
CA LEU A 170 -3.69 23.88 19.81
C LEU A 170 -4.90 22.98 19.50
N LYS A 171 -5.83 22.85 20.46
CA LYS A 171 -7.10 22.12 20.26
C LYS A 171 -8.04 22.84 19.28
N GLN A 172 -8.13 24.16 19.33
CA GLN A 172 -8.92 24.92 18.36
C GLN A 172 -8.29 24.90 16.97
N ALA A 173 -6.97 24.95 16.84
CA ALA A 173 -6.30 24.85 15.55
C ALA A 173 -6.51 23.48 14.88
N THR A 174 -6.59 22.41 15.68
CA THR A 174 -6.90 21.06 15.20
C THR A 174 -8.39 20.89 14.87
N LEU A 175 -9.30 21.46 15.67
CA LEU A 175 -10.76 21.46 15.40
C LEU A 175 -11.17 22.37 14.22
N ALA A 176 -10.49 23.49 14.00
CA ALA A 176 -10.76 24.38 12.86
C ALA A 176 -10.39 23.74 11.52
N LEU A 177 -9.48 22.76 11.52
CA LEU A 177 -9.21 21.92 10.36
C LEU A 177 -10.29 20.85 10.11
N GLU A 178 -11.17 20.59 11.07
CA GLU A 178 -12.21 19.55 11.04
C GLU A 178 -13.62 20.05 10.68
N SER A 179 -13.84 21.35 10.40
CA SER A 179 -15.17 21.85 10.06
C SER A 179 -15.44 21.86 8.54
N PRO A 180 -16.21 20.90 7.97
CA PRO A 180 -16.58 20.93 6.56
C PRO A 180 -17.65 22.00 6.30
N GLY A 181 -17.23 23.07 5.62
CA GLY A 181 -17.99 23.85 4.64
C GLY A 181 -19.50 24.02 4.85
N ARG A 182 -19.88 25.06 5.59
CA ARG A 182 -21.21 25.68 5.49
C ARG A 182 -21.13 26.88 4.54
N THR A 183 -21.40 26.65 3.26
CA THR A 183 -21.66 27.74 2.30
C THR A 183 -23.16 27.93 2.20
N ASP A 184 -23.70 28.81 3.05
CA ASP A 184 -25.03 29.37 2.84
C ASP A 184 -24.97 30.29 1.62
N GLY A 185 -25.87 30.02 0.68
CA GLY A 185 -25.93 30.67 -0.62
C GLY A 185 -26.50 32.08 -0.55
N THR A 186 -25.82 33.00 -1.22
CA THR A 186 -26.38 34.30 -1.60
C THR A 186 -26.62 34.27 -3.11
N LYS A 187 -27.87 34.03 -3.48
CA LYS A 187 -28.41 34.34 -4.81
C LYS A 187 -28.79 35.81 -4.81
N ASP A 188 -28.30 36.55 -5.81
CA ASP A 188 -28.86 37.74 -6.47
C ASP A 188 -27.73 38.27 -7.36
N ALA A 189 -27.87 38.81 -8.57
CA ALA A 189 -28.90 38.88 -9.59
C ALA A 189 -28.18 39.49 -10.83
N SER A 190 -28.84 39.44 -12.00
CA SER A 190 -28.62 40.35 -13.16
C SER A 190 -27.48 39.99 -14.13
N THR A 191 -27.74 39.38 -15.29
CA THR A 191 -28.40 39.85 -16.55
C THR A 191 -27.47 40.58 -17.52
N SER A 192 -27.59 40.18 -18.80
CA SER A 192 -27.27 40.89 -20.07
C SER A 192 -25.78 41.16 -20.37
N ALA A 193 -25.28 41.23 -21.60
CA ALA A 193 -25.69 40.86 -22.96
C ALA A 193 -24.53 41.36 -23.87
N ALA A 194 -24.39 40.75 -25.05
CA ALA A 194 -23.77 41.31 -26.27
C ALA A 194 -22.24 41.51 -26.39
N ALA A 195 -21.69 40.78 -27.37
CA ALA A 195 -20.83 41.23 -28.48
C ALA A 195 -19.64 42.19 -28.21
N ALA A 196 -18.43 41.73 -28.55
CA ALA A 196 -17.68 42.21 -29.73
C ALA A 196 -16.24 41.69 -29.70
N ALA A 197 -15.69 41.53 -30.91
CA ALA A 197 -14.36 41.05 -31.21
C ALA A 197 -13.23 41.89 -30.58
N SER A 198 -12.15 41.21 -30.18
CA SER A 198 -10.77 41.68 -30.37
C SER A 198 -9.80 40.57 -29.99
N THR A 199 -9.05 40.09 -30.99
CA THR A 199 -7.74 39.48 -30.78
C THR A 199 -6.77 40.57 -30.30
N PRO A 200 -5.84 40.22 -29.39
CA PRO A 200 -4.48 40.13 -29.88
C PRO A 200 -3.68 38.93 -29.34
N SER A 201 -2.80 38.49 -30.24
CA SER A 201 -1.57 37.74 -30.04
C SER A 201 -0.80 38.09 -28.76
N GLY A 202 -0.30 37.07 -28.04
CA GLY A 202 0.72 37.26 -27.02
C GLY A 202 0.84 36.14 -25.98
N ALA A 203 2.02 35.49 -25.98
CA ALA A 203 2.62 34.74 -24.88
C ALA A 203 2.00 33.38 -24.49
N ILE A 204 2.73 32.33 -24.87
CA ILE A 204 2.63 30.95 -24.38
C ILE A 204 3.03 30.94 -22.90
N GLY A 205 2.07 31.29 -22.03
CA GLY A 205 2.14 31.10 -20.60
C GLY A 205 1.16 29.99 -20.21
N GLY A 206 1.67 28.77 -20.02
CA GLY A 206 0.91 27.59 -19.62
C GLY A 206 0.31 27.73 -18.23
N GLY A 207 -0.76 28.53 -18.11
CA GLY A 207 -1.64 28.56 -16.96
C GLY A 207 -2.41 27.24 -16.88
N ARG A 208 -1.87 26.28 -16.11
CA ARG A 208 -2.61 25.09 -15.70
C ARG A 208 -3.85 25.54 -14.93
N LYS A 209 -4.98 25.64 -15.63
CA LYS A 209 -6.32 25.77 -15.06
C LYS A 209 -6.44 24.75 -13.94
N GLY A 210 -6.71 25.23 -12.73
CA GLY A 210 -6.90 24.40 -11.55
C GLY A 210 -7.93 23.33 -11.85
N ARG A 211 -7.48 22.07 -11.74
CA ARG A 211 -8.30 20.87 -11.86
C ARG A 211 -9.38 20.96 -10.79
N SER A 212 -10.54 21.49 -11.18
CA SER A 212 -11.67 21.66 -10.32
C SER A 212 -12.22 20.29 -9.95
N SER A 213 -12.52 20.17 -8.67
CA SER A 213 -13.42 19.21 -8.06
C SER A 213 -12.85 17.83 -7.72
N ASN A 214 -12.56 17.68 -6.41
CA ASN A 214 -12.43 16.41 -5.70
C ASN A 214 -13.77 15.63 -5.66
N LYS A 215 -14.53 15.61 -6.75
CA LYS A 215 -15.69 14.73 -6.86
C LYS A 215 -15.13 13.33 -7.10
N PRO A 216 -15.50 12.32 -6.30
CA PRO A 216 -15.11 10.95 -6.61
C PRO A 216 -15.70 10.55 -7.96
N ALA A 217 -15.03 9.64 -8.68
CA ALA A 217 -15.35 9.30 -10.08
C ALA A 217 -16.83 8.91 -10.32
N TRP A 218 -17.52 8.40 -9.30
CA TRP A 218 -18.94 8.05 -9.36
C TRP A 218 -19.91 9.24 -9.31
N ALA A 219 -19.42 10.44 -9.00
CA ALA A 219 -20.21 11.67 -8.89
C ALA A 219 -20.00 12.62 -10.08
N LEU A 220 -19.25 12.19 -11.10
CA LEU A 220 -19.12 12.92 -12.37
C LEU A 220 -20.32 12.58 -13.26
N THR A 221 -20.82 13.59 -13.97
CA THR A 221 -21.85 13.35 -14.98
C THR A 221 -21.24 12.72 -16.23
N GLU A 222 -22.03 12.01 -17.03
CA GLU A 222 -21.58 11.35 -18.26
C GLU A 222 -20.85 12.34 -19.22
N ASP A 223 -21.36 13.57 -19.34
CA ASP A 223 -20.71 14.64 -20.11
C ASP A 223 -19.36 15.10 -19.54
N GLU A 224 -19.17 15.02 -18.22
CA GLU A 224 -17.89 15.34 -17.58
C GLU A 224 -16.88 14.21 -17.79
N VAL A 225 -17.35 12.95 -17.79
CA VAL A 225 -16.52 11.77 -18.08
C VAL A 225 -16.04 11.79 -19.52
N SER A 226 -16.94 11.98 -20.50
CA SER A 226 -16.56 12.01 -21.92
C SER A 226 -15.51 13.10 -22.22
N LYS A 227 -15.62 14.28 -21.60
CA LYS A 227 -14.61 15.35 -21.77
C LYS A 227 -13.27 15.02 -21.13
N LEU A 228 -13.26 14.24 -20.05
CA LEU A 228 -12.01 13.77 -19.44
C LEU A 228 -11.38 12.68 -20.32
N GLU A 229 -12.18 11.80 -20.91
CA GLU A 229 -11.71 10.78 -21.84
C GLU A 229 -11.10 11.42 -23.10
N ASP A 230 -11.78 12.40 -23.71
CA ASP A 230 -11.25 13.13 -24.88
C ASP A 230 -9.94 13.87 -24.53
N ALA A 231 -9.87 14.49 -23.35
CA ALA A 231 -8.67 15.18 -22.89
C ALA A 231 -7.51 14.21 -22.59
N GLU A 232 -7.82 13.03 -22.07
CA GLU A 232 -6.83 11.96 -21.87
C GLU A 232 -6.36 11.39 -23.22
N GLU A 233 -7.25 11.23 -24.21
CA GLU A 233 -6.88 10.81 -25.56
C GLU A 233 -5.94 11.82 -26.25
N GLU A 234 -6.23 13.12 -26.16
CA GLU A 234 -5.35 14.16 -26.69
C GLU A 234 -3.99 14.19 -25.97
N GLU A 235 -3.95 13.96 -24.66
CA GLU A 235 -2.69 13.86 -23.90
C GLU A 235 -1.89 12.61 -24.30
N LEU A 236 -2.56 11.47 -24.56
CA LEU A 236 -1.91 10.24 -25.02
C LEU A 236 -1.37 10.38 -26.45
N LEU A 237 -2.14 11.02 -27.35
CA LEU A 237 -1.69 11.33 -28.71
C LEU A 237 -0.48 12.27 -28.68
N LYS A 238 -0.55 13.34 -27.88
CA LYS A 238 0.57 14.27 -27.72
C LYS A 238 1.79 13.59 -27.12
N PHE A 239 1.61 12.71 -26.14
CA PHE A 239 2.70 11.95 -25.55
C PHE A 239 3.33 11.00 -26.57
N ALA A 240 2.53 10.35 -27.42
CA ALA A 240 3.04 9.48 -28.48
C ALA A 240 3.83 10.27 -29.54
N ASP A 241 3.37 11.47 -29.91
CA ASP A 241 4.07 12.36 -30.84
C ASP A 241 5.36 12.96 -30.24
N GLU A 242 5.37 13.24 -28.94
CA GLU A 242 6.53 13.79 -28.22
C GLU A 242 7.53 12.70 -27.79
N LEU A 243 7.17 11.41 -27.91
CA LEU A 243 8.07 10.30 -27.61
C LEU A 243 9.09 10.09 -28.74
N ASP A 244 10.18 10.84 -28.69
CA ASP A 244 11.33 10.64 -29.57
C ASP A 244 12.08 9.35 -29.17
N PHE A 245 11.64 8.23 -29.74
CA PHE A 245 12.26 6.92 -29.55
C PHE A 245 13.74 6.93 -29.95
N ASP A 246 14.15 7.72 -30.93
CA ASP A 246 15.54 7.80 -31.39
C ASP A 246 16.42 8.57 -30.39
N ALA A 247 15.91 9.64 -29.80
CA ALA A 247 16.56 10.32 -28.67
C ALA A 247 16.66 9.40 -27.43
N PHE A 248 15.61 8.61 -27.14
CA PHE A 248 15.65 7.65 -26.03
C PHE A 248 16.66 6.52 -26.28
N MET A 249 16.73 5.99 -27.50
CA MET A 249 17.67 4.93 -27.88
C MET A 249 19.12 5.44 -27.95
N SER A 250 19.36 6.69 -28.34
CA SER A 250 20.69 7.31 -28.31
C SER A 250 21.13 7.66 -26.89
N ALA A 251 20.24 8.18 -26.03
CA ALA A 251 20.52 8.44 -24.62
C ALA A 251 20.78 7.16 -23.80
N LEU A 252 20.38 6.00 -24.33
CA LEU A 252 20.63 4.71 -23.71
C LEU A 252 22.07 4.24 -23.82
N ASP A 253 22.90 4.83 -24.70
CA ASP A 253 24.36 4.72 -24.92
C ASP A 253 25.09 3.49 -24.33
N ASP A 254 24.44 2.33 -24.35
CA ASP A 254 24.97 1.05 -23.90
C ASP A 254 25.50 0.35 -25.16
N PRO A 255 26.82 0.20 -25.31
CA PRO A 255 27.41 -0.35 -26.51
C PRO A 255 26.88 -1.76 -26.83
N GLU A 256 26.54 -2.55 -25.80
CA GLU A 256 25.99 -3.90 -25.98
C GLU A 256 24.57 -3.89 -26.61
N LEU A 257 23.75 -2.91 -26.24
CA LEU A 257 22.41 -2.74 -26.81
C LEU A 257 22.50 -2.21 -28.24
N GLN A 258 23.41 -1.26 -28.49
CA GLN A 258 23.64 -0.73 -29.84
C GLN A 258 24.18 -1.81 -30.79
N GLU A 259 25.06 -2.70 -30.33
CA GLU A 259 25.51 -3.85 -31.12
C GLU A 259 24.36 -4.81 -31.44
N CYS A 260 23.47 -5.10 -30.49
CA CYS A 260 22.30 -5.93 -30.73
C CYS A 260 21.31 -5.29 -31.71
N VAL A 261 21.08 -3.99 -31.60
CA VAL A 261 20.18 -3.23 -32.49
C VAL A 261 20.79 -3.08 -33.87
N LYS A 262 22.08 -2.75 -33.99
CA LYS A 262 22.80 -2.72 -35.27
C LYS A 262 22.85 -4.09 -35.94
N ALA A 263 23.00 -5.17 -35.16
CA ALA A 263 22.92 -6.54 -35.67
C ALA A 263 21.52 -6.88 -36.20
N SER A 264 20.43 -6.31 -35.64
CA SER A 264 19.07 -6.49 -36.17
C SER A 264 18.75 -5.57 -37.34
N SER A 265 19.32 -4.37 -37.36
CA SER A 265 19.14 -3.37 -38.41
C SER A 265 20.16 -3.51 -39.53
N GLY A 266 20.75 -4.70 -39.69
CA GLY A 266 21.83 -4.98 -40.65
C GLY A 266 21.58 -4.29 -42.00
N GLU A 267 22.67 -3.83 -42.62
CA GLU A 267 22.78 -2.84 -43.70
C GLU A 267 21.91 -3.05 -44.97
N GLY A 268 21.06 -4.09 -45.01
CA GLY A 268 20.07 -4.34 -46.06
C GLY A 268 18.63 -4.55 -45.58
N GLY A 269 18.29 -4.25 -44.32
CA GLY A 269 16.92 -4.42 -43.78
C GLY A 269 16.39 -5.86 -43.78
N LYS A 270 17.26 -6.83 -44.10
CA LYS A 270 16.94 -8.25 -44.00
C LYS A 270 17.09 -8.63 -42.53
N GLY A 271 15.96 -8.74 -41.85
CA GLY A 271 15.91 -9.22 -40.47
C GLY A 271 16.63 -10.57 -40.29
N PRO A 272 16.88 -10.98 -39.04
CA PRO A 272 17.63 -12.19 -38.72
C PRO A 272 17.06 -13.40 -39.47
N ALA A 273 17.95 -14.29 -39.94
CA ALA A 273 17.56 -15.44 -40.72
C ALA A 273 16.46 -16.26 -39.98
N PRO A 274 15.45 -16.77 -40.70
CA PRO A 274 14.37 -17.57 -40.10
C PRO A 274 14.96 -18.83 -39.46
N GLY A 275 15.19 -18.77 -38.15
CA GLY A 275 15.93 -19.79 -37.37
C GLY A 275 16.74 -19.16 -36.23
N GLU A 276 17.31 -17.99 -36.44
CA GLU A 276 18.11 -17.25 -35.45
C GLU A 276 17.28 -16.27 -34.61
N GLU A 277 16.04 -16.01 -35.01
CA GLU A 277 15.14 -15.08 -34.33
C GLU A 277 14.97 -15.39 -32.83
N LYS A 278 14.93 -16.67 -32.45
CA LYS A 278 14.83 -17.07 -31.03
C LYS A 278 16.10 -16.74 -30.25
N ALA A 279 17.28 -16.86 -30.86
CA ALA A 279 18.54 -16.50 -30.23
C ALA A 279 18.67 -14.98 -30.11
N TRP A 280 18.29 -14.26 -31.16
CA TRP A 280 18.22 -12.80 -31.15
C TRP A 280 17.27 -12.25 -30.08
N ARG A 281 16.02 -12.75 -29.98
CA ARG A 281 15.07 -12.33 -28.93
C ARG A 281 15.65 -12.53 -27.53
N LYS A 282 16.33 -13.66 -27.29
CA LYS A 282 17.00 -13.93 -26.01
C LYS A 282 18.14 -12.96 -25.74
N ASN A 283 18.96 -12.67 -26.75
CA ASN A 283 20.06 -11.70 -26.62
C ASN A 283 19.55 -10.28 -26.38
N LEU A 284 18.48 -9.86 -27.08
CA LEU A 284 17.85 -8.56 -26.87
C LEU A 284 17.29 -8.42 -25.45
N VAL A 285 16.52 -9.40 -24.97
CA VAL A 285 15.98 -9.38 -23.59
C VAL A 285 17.12 -9.37 -22.56
N LYS A 286 18.19 -10.13 -22.81
CA LYS A 286 19.38 -10.11 -21.95
C LYS A 286 20.05 -8.74 -21.91
N ALA A 287 20.22 -8.09 -23.06
CA ALA A 287 20.77 -6.73 -23.15
C ALA A 287 19.87 -5.69 -22.46
N MET A 288 18.55 -5.74 -22.67
CA MET A 288 17.60 -4.86 -21.97
C MET A 288 17.61 -5.06 -20.45
N ASN A 289 17.67 -6.31 -19.99
CA ASN A 289 17.79 -6.60 -18.56
C ASN A 289 19.11 -6.10 -17.99
N HIS A 290 20.20 -6.15 -18.75
CA HIS A 290 21.49 -5.61 -18.33
C HIS A 290 21.44 -4.08 -18.16
N VAL A 291 20.83 -3.36 -19.11
CA VAL A 291 20.59 -1.91 -19.04
C VAL A 291 19.72 -1.55 -17.83
N ALA A 292 18.63 -2.28 -17.61
CA ALA A 292 17.75 -2.07 -16.47
C ALA A 292 18.50 -2.25 -15.14
N LEU A 293 19.30 -3.31 -15.02
CA LEU A 293 20.13 -3.55 -13.83
C LEU A 293 21.23 -2.50 -13.65
N LYS A 294 21.88 -2.03 -14.72
CA LYS A 294 22.84 -0.92 -14.66
C LYS A 294 22.18 0.35 -14.14
N ARG A 295 20.96 0.68 -14.60
CA ARG A 295 20.22 1.86 -14.12
C ARG A 295 19.82 1.74 -12.66
N VAL A 296 19.35 0.56 -12.22
CA VAL A 296 19.04 0.29 -10.82
C VAL A 296 20.31 0.38 -9.96
N ALA A 297 21.42 -0.20 -10.40
CA ALA A 297 22.70 -0.11 -9.71
C ALA A 297 23.24 1.32 -9.66
N ALA A 298 23.11 2.10 -10.73
CA ALA A 298 23.48 3.51 -10.76
C ALA A 298 22.60 4.36 -9.82
N ALA A 299 21.29 4.08 -9.78
CA ALA A 299 20.37 4.73 -8.85
C ALA A 299 20.68 4.34 -7.39
N ALA A 300 21.01 3.08 -7.12
CA ALA A 300 21.44 2.62 -5.81
C ALA A 300 22.73 3.31 -5.36
N ARG A 301 23.74 3.40 -6.24
CA ARG A 301 24.99 4.14 -5.96
C ARG A 301 24.77 5.62 -5.72
N ARG A 302 23.82 6.26 -6.43
CA ARG A 302 23.44 7.66 -6.16
C ARG A 302 22.77 7.79 -4.78
N ALA A 303 21.86 6.88 -4.44
CA ALA A 303 21.20 6.87 -3.14
C ALA A 303 22.14 6.55 -1.97
N GLU A 304 23.23 5.82 -2.23
CA GLU A 304 24.29 5.55 -1.26
C GLU A 304 25.22 6.76 -1.09
N ARG A 305 25.61 7.41 -2.19
CA ARG A 305 26.40 8.65 -2.15
C ARG A 305 25.66 9.81 -1.47
N ASP A 306 24.37 9.95 -1.76
CA ASP A 306 23.51 10.94 -1.10
C ASP A 306 23.31 10.64 0.40
N ARG A 307 23.59 9.40 0.85
CA ARG A 307 23.55 9.03 2.28
C ARG A 307 24.84 9.36 3.05
N GLU A 308 25.98 9.37 2.38
CA GLU A 308 27.29 9.60 3.03
C GLU A 308 27.66 11.10 3.08
N ASP A 309 27.11 11.92 2.19
CA ASP A 309 27.38 13.37 2.17
C ASP A 309 26.43 14.21 3.06
N ASP A 310 25.46 13.59 3.75
CA ASP A 310 24.51 14.29 4.64
C ASP A 310 25.07 14.57 6.06
N ASP A 311 26.32 14.16 6.36
CA ASP A 311 27.00 14.41 7.64
C ASP A 311 28.03 15.56 7.61
N SER A 312 28.02 16.41 6.58
CA SER A 312 28.91 17.58 6.53
C SER A 312 28.20 18.86 6.05
N ALA A 313 27.68 19.61 7.02
CA ALA A 313 27.63 21.08 7.01
C ALA A 313 27.13 21.77 5.71
N SER A 314 25.87 21.58 5.30
CA SER A 314 25.24 22.54 4.38
C SER A 314 24.84 23.82 5.12
N VAL A 315 25.80 24.74 5.16
CA VAL A 315 25.58 26.19 5.13
C VAL A 315 24.78 26.52 3.88
N ALA A 316 23.47 26.76 4.02
CA ALA A 316 22.64 27.31 2.96
C ALA A 316 22.84 28.82 2.90
N VAL A 317 23.89 29.26 2.22
CA VAL A 317 23.97 30.61 1.65
C VAL A 317 23.15 30.60 0.36
N GLY A 318 22.30 31.63 0.21
CA GLY A 318 21.19 31.67 -0.74
C GLY A 318 21.54 31.40 -2.20
N SER A 319 20.68 30.62 -2.84
CA SER A 319 20.47 30.65 -4.28
C SER A 319 18.98 30.87 -4.52
N GLU A 320 18.59 32.14 -4.52
CA GLU A 320 17.36 32.59 -5.17
C GLU A 320 17.51 32.37 -6.68
N GLY A 321 16.89 31.32 -7.21
CA GLY A 321 16.73 31.18 -8.65
C GLY A 321 16.86 29.75 -9.15
N GLY A 322 15.73 29.07 -9.35
CA GLY A 322 15.69 27.88 -10.20
C GLY A 322 15.07 26.62 -9.60
N ALA A 323 13.94 26.74 -8.91
CA ALA A 323 13.12 25.56 -8.59
C ALA A 323 12.39 25.06 -9.85
N THR A 324 12.96 24.05 -10.50
CA THR A 324 12.33 23.28 -11.58
C THR A 324 11.10 22.53 -11.05
N ALA A 325 10.06 22.45 -11.88
CA ALA A 325 8.69 22.08 -11.53
C ALA A 325 8.46 20.65 -11.00
N LEU A 326 9.48 19.78 -11.06
CA LEU A 326 9.38 18.37 -10.63
C LEU A 326 9.44 18.20 -9.10
N SER A 327 10.13 19.07 -8.36
CA SER A 327 10.28 18.93 -6.89
C SER A 327 9.04 19.34 -6.08
N ARG A 328 8.06 20.04 -6.70
CA ARG A 328 6.79 20.39 -6.02
C ARG A 328 5.75 19.26 -6.04
N ALA A 329 5.84 18.32 -6.99
CA ALA A 329 4.86 17.24 -7.12
C ALA A 329 4.97 16.18 -6.00
N THR A 330 6.19 15.90 -5.53
CA THR A 330 6.45 14.90 -4.48
C THR A 330 6.10 15.38 -3.08
N ALA A 331 6.23 16.68 -2.78
CA ALA A 331 5.84 17.25 -1.48
C ALA A 331 4.30 17.31 -1.32
N ALA A 332 3.57 17.66 -2.38
CA ALA A 332 2.11 17.71 -2.35
C ALA A 332 1.46 16.32 -2.25
N SER A 333 2.11 15.27 -2.77
CA SER A 333 1.65 13.88 -2.65
C SER A 333 1.75 13.37 -1.20
N LYS A 334 2.88 13.66 -0.51
CA LYS A 334 3.09 13.26 0.89
C LYS A 334 2.08 13.88 1.86
N PHE A 335 1.74 15.15 1.66
CA PHE A 335 0.76 15.83 2.51
C PHE A 335 -0.66 15.25 2.36
N LYS A 336 -1.03 14.76 1.16
CA LYS A 336 -2.32 14.09 0.92
C LYS A 336 -2.36 12.67 1.47
N SER A 337 -1.25 11.92 1.44
CA SER A 337 -1.20 10.56 2.01
C SER A 337 -1.24 10.58 3.54
N GLU A 338 -0.56 11.53 4.19
CA GLU A 338 -0.62 11.69 5.65
C GLU A 338 -2.00 12.17 6.13
N ALA A 339 -2.62 13.12 5.44
CA ALA A 339 -3.99 13.56 5.76
C ALA A 339 -5.02 12.42 5.59
N GLY A 340 -4.83 11.52 4.62
CA GLY A 340 -5.67 10.34 4.44
C GLY A 340 -5.46 9.25 5.49
N ALA A 341 -4.23 9.10 6.00
CA ALA A 341 -3.92 8.17 7.09
C ALA A 341 -4.48 8.67 8.44
N ALA A 342 -4.29 9.96 8.76
CA ALA A 342 -4.84 10.59 9.95
C ALA A 342 -6.38 10.55 9.96
N LYS A 343 -7.03 10.75 8.81
CA LYS A 343 -8.49 10.66 8.68
C LYS A 343 -9.02 9.23 8.90
N ARG A 344 -8.26 8.19 8.52
CA ARG A 344 -8.63 6.79 8.79
C ARG A 344 -8.44 6.43 10.26
N ALA A 345 -7.39 6.94 10.91
CA ALA A 345 -7.18 6.77 12.34
C ALA A 345 -8.31 7.44 13.15
N ALA A 346 -8.65 8.70 12.84
CA ALA A 346 -9.73 9.43 13.51
C ALA A 346 -11.12 8.79 13.32
N LEU A 347 -11.42 8.25 12.13
CA LEU A 347 -12.67 7.52 11.87
C LEU A 347 -12.74 6.15 12.58
N SER A 348 -11.60 5.55 12.92
CA SER A 348 -11.57 4.31 13.68
C SER A 348 -11.82 4.51 15.17
N GLU A 349 -11.49 5.68 15.72
CA GLU A 349 -11.76 6.04 17.12
C GLU A 349 -13.15 6.66 17.34
N ALA A 350 -13.72 7.34 16.35
CA ALA A 350 -15.04 7.98 16.45
C ALA A 350 -16.24 7.02 16.37
N LYS A 351 -16.02 5.71 16.23
CA LYS A 351 -17.11 4.72 16.10
C LYS A 351 -17.56 4.22 17.47
N GLY A 352 -18.13 5.14 18.24
CA GLY A 352 -18.95 4.83 19.42
C GLY A 352 -20.21 4.07 19.01
N ASP A 353 -20.33 2.87 19.56
CA ASP A 353 -21.50 2.09 20.00
C ASP A 353 -22.95 2.53 19.66
N GLY A 354 -23.26 2.89 18.41
CA GLY A 354 -24.62 3.33 18.09
C GLY A 354 -24.94 3.42 16.61
N GLY A 355 -25.08 2.28 15.94
CA GLY A 355 -25.58 2.28 14.56
C GLY A 355 -25.47 0.91 13.93
N GLY A 356 -26.52 0.10 14.06
CA GLY A 356 -26.69 -1.23 13.48
C GLY A 356 -26.78 -1.19 11.95
N TRP A 357 -25.66 -0.86 11.30
CA TRP A 357 -25.45 -1.16 9.90
C TRP A 357 -24.84 -2.56 9.83
N ASP A 358 -25.70 -3.53 9.52
CA ASP A 358 -25.44 -4.95 9.25
C ASP A 358 -23.95 -5.39 9.30
N SER A 359 -23.54 -5.85 10.48
CA SER A 359 -22.20 -6.37 10.79
C SER A 359 -21.93 -7.78 10.24
N SER A 360 -22.72 -8.26 9.26
CA SER A 360 -22.50 -9.55 8.58
C SER A 360 -21.28 -9.56 7.64
N THR A 361 -20.60 -8.44 7.45
CA THR A 361 -19.39 -8.31 6.61
C THR A 361 -18.14 -7.90 7.40
N ARG A 362 -18.01 -8.38 8.64
CA ARG A 362 -16.73 -8.26 9.37
C ARG A 362 -15.67 -9.20 8.75
N ALA A 363 -14.99 -8.69 7.73
CA ALA A 363 -13.80 -9.31 7.13
C ALA A 363 -12.63 -9.52 8.11
N SER A 364 -12.72 -9.02 9.35
CA SER A 364 -11.69 -9.19 10.37
C SER A 364 -11.56 -10.64 10.87
N ASP A 365 -12.68 -11.37 11.01
CA ASP A 365 -12.62 -12.76 11.47
C ASP A 365 -12.12 -13.71 10.38
N ASP A 366 -12.36 -13.39 9.11
CA ASP A 366 -11.86 -14.20 7.98
C ASP A 366 -10.35 -14.13 7.82
N VAL A 367 -9.72 -12.98 8.12
CA VAL A 367 -8.26 -12.84 8.09
C VAL A 367 -7.63 -13.68 9.21
N ALA A 368 -8.11 -13.56 10.45
CA ALA A 368 -7.61 -14.37 11.56
C ALA A 368 -7.80 -15.88 11.32
N ARG A 369 -8.92 -16.27 10.72
CA ARG A 369 -9.19 -17.66 10.35
C ARG A 369 -8.28 -18.15 9.22
N MET A 370 -8.00 -17.30 8.23
CA MET A 370 -7.08 -17.60 7.14
C MET A 370 -5.63 -17.74 7.62
N GLU A 371 -5.18 -16.84 8.50
CA GLU A 371 -3.84 -16.88 9.10
C GLU A 371 -3.66 -18.11 9.98
N ARG A 372 -4.65 -18.44 10.82
CA ARG A 372 -4.64 -19.70 11.59
C ARG A 372 -4.60 -20.93 10.68
N GLY A 373 -5.34 -20.88 9.55
CA GLY A 373 -5.29 -21.92 8.54
C GLY A 373 -3.89 -22.11 7.93
N LYS A 374 -3.20 -21.01 7.61
CA LYS A 374 -1.82 -21.01 7.09
C LYS A 374 -0.83 -21.55 8.13
N ALA A 375 -0.92 -21.10 9.38
CA ALA A 375 -0.06 -21.58 10.47
C ALA A 375 -0.23 -23.09 10.68
N ALA A 376 -1.47 -23.58 10.75
CA ALA A 376 -1.76 -25.01 10.86
C ALA A 376 -1.23 -25.82 9.67
N THR A 377 -1.17 -25.24 8.47
CA THR A 377 -0.54 -25.91 7.33
C THR A 377 0.95 -26.10 7.51
N HIS A 378 1.65 -25.08 8.00
CA HIS A 378 3.10 -25.15 8.22
C HIS A 378 3.43 -26.17 9.31
N GLU A 379 2.70 -26.13 10.41
CA GLU A 379 2.87 -27.05 11.53
C GLU A 379 2.65 -28.51 11.13
N ALA A 380 1.62 -28.79 10.31
CA ALA A 380 1.39 -30.13 9.79
C ALA A 380 2.52 -30.63 8.86
N PHE A 381 3.18 -29.72 8.13
CA PHE A 381 4.34 -30.08 7.30
C PHE A 381 5.58 -30.34 8.15
N GLU A 382 5.83 -29.53 9.19
CA GLU A 382 6.95 -29.77 10.11
C GLU A 382 6.76 -31.06 10.91
N PHE A 383 5.54 -31.32 11.39
CA PHE A 383 5.22 -32.55 12.10
C PHE A 383 5.47 -33.81 11.26
N LEU A 384 5.12 -33.77 9.97
CA LEU A 384 5.40 -34.88 9.04
C LEU A 384 6.87 -34.96 8.59
N ARG A 385 7.63 -33.86 8.71
CA ARG A 385 9.07 -33.85 8.47
C ARG A 385 9.81 -34.53 9.63
N GLU A 386 9.35 -34.29 10.86
CA GLU A 386 9.89 -34.91 12.07
C GLU A 386 9.47 -36.38 12.22
N ASN A 387 8.32 -36.76 11.68
CA ASN A 387 7.77 -38.12 11.76
C ASN A 387 7.63 -38.76 10.37
N PRO A 388 8.73 -39.27 9.77
CA PRO A 388 8.70 -39.82 8.41
C PRO A 388 7.79 -41.06 8.28
N GLU A 389 7.59 -41.83 9.34
CA GLU A 389 6.69 -42.98 9.35
C GLU A 389 5.22 -42.55 9.18
N LEU A 390 4.82 -41.43 9.80
CA LEU A 390 3.47 -40.90 9.67
C LEU A 390 3.21 -40.28 8.30
N ARG A 391 4.26 -39.86 7.58
CA ARG A 391 4.15 -39.35 6.21
C ARG A 391 3.71 -40.43 5.22
N ALA A 392 3.98 -41.71 5.50
CA ALA A 392 3.51 -42.82 4.66
C ALA A 392 2.00 -43.08 4.82
N VAL A 393 1.44 -42.75 5.99
CA VAL A 393 0.05 -43.09 6.36
C VAL A 393 -0.88 -41.87 6.27
N HIS A 394 -0.38 -40.68 6.58
CA HIS A 394 -1.17 -39.45 6.67
C HIS A 394 -0.68 -38.39 5.69
N SER A 395 -1.64 -37.79 4.98
CA SER A 395 -1.39 -36.58 4.20
C SER A 395 -1.31 -35.35 5.12
N PRO A 396 -0.62 -34.27 4.71
CA PRO A 396 -0.60 -33.01 5.46
C PRO A 396 -2.00 -32.50 5.80
N ALA A 397 -2.98 -32.69 4.91
CA ALA A 397 -4.37 -32.32 5.16
C ALA A 397 -5.02 -33.11 6.31
N SER A 398 -4.73 -34.41 6.41
CA SER A 398 -5.21 -35.26 7.51
C SER A 398 -4.62 -34.82 8.85
N VAL A 399 -3.33 -34.46 8.87
CA VAL A 399 -2.65 -33.99 10.09
C VAL A 399 -3.22 -32.65 10.55
N ARG A 400 -3.48 -31.71 9.63
CA ARG A 400 -4.19 -30.45 9.97
C ARG A 400 -5.53 -30.70 10.65
N ALA A 401 -6.32 -31.64 10.14
CA ALA A 401 -7.62 -31.97 10.71
C ALA A 401 -7.49 -32.59 12.12
N LEU A 402 -6.44 -33.39 12.35
CA LEU A 402 -6.17 -33.95 13.67
C LEU A 402 -5.73 -32.87 14.68
N ILE A 403 -4.84 -31.94 14.28
CA ILE A 403 -4.38 -30.83 15.14
C ILE A 403 -5.58 -29.95 15.54
N THR A 404 -6.35 -29.48 14.55
CA THR A 404 -7.54 -28.65 14.81
C THR A 404 -8.60 -29.36 15.67
N LYS A 405 -8.77 -30.68 15.50
CA LYS A 405 -9.66 -31.48 16.37
C LYS A 405 -9.12 -31.60 17.79
N ALA A 406 -7.81 -31.81 17.96
CA ALA A 406 -7.16 -31.88 19.27
C ALA A 406 -7.24 -30.54 20.01
N GLU A 407 -6.98 -29.43 19.31
CA GLU A 407 -7.13 -28.07 19.86
C GLU A 407 -8.56 -27.83 20.35
N ALA A 408 -9.57 -28.16 19.53
CA ALA A 408 -10.97 -28.02 19.92
C ALA A 408 -11.33 -28.86 21.16
N GLN A 409 -10.79 -30.08 21.28
CA GLN A 409 -11.00 -30.94 22.44
C GLN A 409 -10.32 -30.39 23.71
N THR A 410 -9.09 -29.87 23.59
CA THR A 410 -8.37 -29.26 24.73
C THR A 410 -9.01 -27.94 25.19
N GLY A 411 -9.50 -27.12 24.25
CA GLY A 411 -10.20 -25.87 24.56
C GLY A 411 -11.52 -26.11 25.28
N ALA A 412 -12.28 -27.13 24.88
CA ALA A 412 -13.53 -27.50 25.53
C ALA A 412 -13.35 -28.00 26.98
N GLY A 413 -12.26 -28.74 27.25
CA GLY A 413 -11.97 -29.23 28.61
C GLY A 413 -11.56 -28.13 29.59
N LYS A 414 -10.97 -27.04 29.10
CA LYS A 414 -10.53 -25.91 29.93
C LYS A 414 -11.65 -24.93 30.30
N ALA A 415 -12.77 -24.95 29.57
CA ALA A 415 -13.95 -24.12 29.86
C ALA A 415 -14.96 -24.79 30.81
N ALA A 416 -14.78 -26.08 31.12
CA ALA A 416 -15.67 -26.86 31.97
C ALA A 416 -15.17 -27.02 33.43
N ASN A 417 -13.98 -26.48 33.74
CA ASN A 417 -13.44 -26.30 35.10
C ASN A 417 -13.39 -24.80 35.38
#